data_AF-A0A6L9KW63-F1
#
_entry.id   AF-A0A6L9KW63-F1
#
_cell.length_a   1.000
_cell.length_b   1.000
_cell.length_c   1.000
_cell.angle_alpha   90.00
_cell.angle_beta   90.00
_cell.angle_gamma   90.00
#
_symmetry.space_group_name_H-M   'P 1'
#
loop_
_entity.id
_entity.type
_entity.pdbx_description
1 polymer ?
#
loop_
_entity_poly.entity_id
_entity_poly.type
_entity_poly.pdbx_seq_one_letter_code
_entity_poly.pdbx_strand_id
1 'polypeptide(L)'
;MINKTERFQSGKKYKPYYLTKAQKIDDTTNKAHEGAIRQAIEWLMSRHKQAVTQTISEMIFSDFSDDARDALNSLDDRIWQSIQLNAIECLIAEGEILVKDEYRRVTDLLLDFGGPLFTAGQRQWIEQLSDRPLRMYAITDVTVGQQITLSDALDTSSSPIIVHERSGSQLSLLGTQIGVRIMSVNDHYELSGSAYPFSRLASTEVMSALKEVARDLLDEPEELPRFISFIIRRKWIEQYIRPIVSLSGVKICSGPGYQDRNTTSLSISD
;
A
#
# COMPACT_ATOMS: atom_id res chain seq x y z
N MET A 1 -34.17 -16.90 3.96
CA MET A 1 -34.22 -16.25 5.28
C MET A 1 -33.00 -16.69 6.07
N ILE A 2 -31.97 -15.85 6.12
CA ILE A 2 -30.80 -16.08 6.97
C ILE A 2 -30.67 -14.83 7.82
N ASN A 3 -31.15 -14.94 9.06
CA ASN A 3 -30.83 -14.01 10.13
C ASN A 3 -29.35 -14.20 10.47
N LYS A 4 -28.56 -13.13 10.36
CA LYS A 4 -27.41 -12.91 11.24
C LYS A 4 -27.12 -11.42 11.35
N THR A 5 -27.87 -10.79 12.24
CA THR A 5 -27.51 -9.53 12.87
C THR A 5 -26.43 -9.83 13.91
N GLU A 6 -25.17 -9.98 13.48
CA GLU A 6 -24.05 -9.93 14.41
C GLU A 6 -23.58 -8.47 14.51
N ARG A 7 -24.02 -7.81 15.58
CA ARG A 7 -23.47 -6.52 15.99
C ARG A 7 -22.02 -6.75 16.39
N PHE A 8 -21.10 -6.27 15.56
CA PHE A 8 -19.70 -6.07 15.94
C PHE A 8 -19.65 -5.08 17.11
N GLN A 9 -19.47 -5.60 18.33
CA GLN A 9 -19.10 -4.79 19.49
C GLN A 9 -17.66 -5.10 19.89
N SER A 10 -16.92 -4.01 20.10
CA SER A 10 -15.59 -3.93 20.71
C SER A 10 -14.38 -4.07 19.77
N GLY A 11 -14.28 -3.14 18.82
CA GLY A 11 -12.98 -2.64 18.35
C GLY A 11 -12.78 -1.21 18.89
N LYS A 12 -11.55 -0.80 19.20
CA LYS A 12 -11.22 0.56 19.65
C LYS A 12 -11.96 1.58 18.77
N LYS A 13 -12.56 2.63 19.35
CA LYS A 13 -13.11 3.74 18.56
C LYS A 13 -11.95 4.48 17.90
N TYR A 14 -11.55 4.09 16.69
CA TYR A 14 -10.48 4.75 15.96
C TYR A 14 -10.93 6.16 15.59
N LYS A 15 -10.17 7.16 16.03
CA LYS A 15 -10.35 8.55 15.60
C LYS A 15 -9.66 8.69 14.23
N PRO A 16 -10.37 9.01 13.13
CA PRO A 16 -9.74 9.16 11.82
C PRO A 16 -8.65 10.24 11.88
N TYR A 17 -7.41 9.89 11.59
CA TYR A 17 -6.26 10.79 11.72
C TYR A 17 -6.09 11.74 10.54
N TYR A 18 -6.75 11.48 9.40
CA TYR A 18 -6.66 12.23 8.12
C TYR A 18 -6.94 13.73 8.20
N LEU A 19 -7.52 14.20 9.32
CA LEU A 19 -7.79 15.61 9.57
C LEU A 19 -6.62 16.34 10.26
N THR A 20 -5.55 15.63 10.63
CA THR A 20 -4.48 16.19 11.47
C THR A 20 -3.14 16.16 10.73
N LYS A 21 -2.72 17.36 10.31
CA LYS A 21 -1.41 17.73 9.75
C LYS A 21 -1.14 17.21 8.34
N ALA A 22 -1.51 18.02 7.36
CA ALA A 22 -0.71 18.14 6.15
C ALA A 22 0.74 18.41 6.59
N GLN A 23 1.66 17.52 6.23
CA GLN A 23 3.07 17.87 6.29
C GLN A 23 3.24 19.08 5.37
N LYS A 24 3.81 20.17 5.91
CA LYS A 24 4.18 21.33 5.10
C LYS A 24 5.26 20.87 4.13
N ILE A 25 4.84 20.51 2.92
CA ILE A 25 5.73 20.44 1.77
C ILE A 25 5.87 21.90 1.31
N ASP A 26 7.06 22.45 1.50
CA ASP A 26 7.39 23.80 1.04
C ASP A 26 7.56 23.74 -0.48
N ASP A 27 6.48 24.02 -1.21
CA ASP A 27 6.52 24.28 -2.64
C ASP A 27 6.18 25.76 -2.88
N THR A 28 7.18 26.49 -3.35
CA THR A 28 7.05 27.87 -3.85
C THR A 28 6.30 27.96 -5.18
N THR A 29 5.84 26.82 -5.72
CA THR A 29 4.90 26.72 -6.85
C THR A 29 3.61 26.05 -6.39
N ASN A 30 2.59 26.87 -6.15
CA ASN A 30 1.23 26.42 -5.84
C ASN A 30 0.71 25.54 -7.01
N LYS A 31 0.66 24.22 -6.82
CA LYS A 31 0.27 23.28 -7.88
C LYS A 31 -1.23 23.37 -8.11
N ALA A 32 -1.67 23.31 -9.37
CA ALA A 32 -3.09 23.45 -9.70
C ALA A 32 -4.01 22.40 -9.02
N HIS A 33 -3.46 21.24 -8.67
CA HIS A 33 -4.16 20.15 -7.98
C HIS A 33 -4.00 20.18 -6.45
N GLU A 34 -3.28 21.16 -5.90
CA GLU A 34 -2.99 21.21 -4.46
C GLU A 34 -4.28 21.21 -3.63
N GLY A 35 -4.31 20.35 -2.60
CA GLY A 35 -5.46 20.22 -1.71
C GLY A 35 -6.63 19.39 -2.24
N ALA A 36 -6.58 18.86 -3.48
CA ALA A 36 -7.68 18.05 -4.05
C ALA A 36 -8.08 16.88 -3.12
N ILE A 37 -7.10 16.07 -2.71
CA ILE A 37 -7.33 14.92 -1.81
C ILE A 37 -7.88 15.36 -0.46
N ARG A 38 -7.30 16.42 0.14
CA ARG A 38 -7.77 16.95 1.42
C ARG A 38 -9.23 17.38 1.35
N GLN A 39 -9.59 18.12 0.31
CA GLN A 39 -10.96 18.60 0.10
C GLN A 39 -11.94 17.44 -0.18
N ALA A 40 -11.51 16.41 -0.92
CA ALA A 40 -12.29 15.19 -1.12
C ALA A 40 -12.57 14.49 0.23
N ILE A 41 -11.55 14.31 1.07
CA ILE A 41 -11.67 13.69 2.39
C ILE A 41 -12.59 14.51 3.30
N GLU A 42 -12.39 15.83 3.36
CA GLU A 42 -13.22 16.74 4.17
C GLU A 42 -14.71 16.62 3.76
N TRP A 43 -14.99 16.62 2.45
CA TRP A 43 -16.36 16.48 1.94
C TRP A 43 -16.95 15.10 2.28
N LEU A 44 -16.22 14.01 2.02
CA LEU A 44 -16.66 12.64 2.30
C LEU A 44 -16.96 12.44 3.78
N MET A 45 -16.07 12.92 4.65
CA MET A 45 -16.23 12.79 6.10
C MET A 45 -17.33 13.69 6.66
N SER A 46 -17.67 14.80 5.99
CA SER A 46 -18.79 15.66 6.40
C SER A 46 -20.17 15.06 6.11
N ARG A 47 -20.29 14.26 5.04
CA ARG A 47 -21.58 13.77 4.51
C ARG A 47 -21.79 12.27 4.66
N HIS A 48 -20.72 11.49 4.55
CA HIS A 48 -20.75 10.04 4.44
C HIS A 48 -19.86 9.35 5.48
N LYS A 49 -19.59 10.01 6.61
CA LYS A 49 -18.65 9.54 7.65
C LYS A 49 -18.79 8.06 8.01
N GLN A 50 -20.01 7.61 8.26
CA GLN A 50 -20.25 6.23 8.69
C GLN A 50 -19.90 5.23 7.59
N ALA A 51 -20.42 5.44 6.38
CA ALA A 51 -20.15 4.58 5.22
C ALA A 51 -18.64 4.55 4.90
N VAL A 52 -17.99 5.71 4.87
CA VAL A 52 -16.54 5.83 4.64
C VAL A 52 -15.73 5.09 5.72
N THR A 53 -16.07 5.27 7.00
CA THR A 53 -15.35 4.62 8.11
C THR A 53 -15.52 3.10 8.06
N GLN A 54 -16.72 2.63 7.72
CA GLN A 54 -17.00 1.21 7.56
C GLN A 54 -16.21 0.62 6.39
N THR A 55 -16.28 1.23 5.21
CA THR A 55 -15.55 0.75 4.02
C THR A 55 -14.04 0.73 4.24
N ILE A 56 -13.46 1.77 4.86
CA ILE A 56 -12.02 1.76 5.20
C ILE A 56 -11.69 0.63 6.17
N SER A 57 -12.53 0.40 7.18
CA SER A 57 -12.32 -0.70 8.12
C SER A 57 -12.36 -2.05 7.39
N GLU A 58 -13.32 -2.26 6.49
CA GLU A 58 -13.40 -3.47 5.67
C GLU A 58 -12.19 -3.60 4.76
N MET A 59 -11.76 -2.55 4.07
CA MET A 59 -10.57 -2.56 3.21
C MET A 59 -9.29 -2.92 3.95
N ILE A 60 -9.16 -2.52 5.22
CA ILE A 60 -7.96 -2.79 6.03
C ILE A 60 -8.01 -4.15 6.70
N PHE A 61 -9.16 -4.57 7.25
CA PHE A 61 -9.26 -5.72 8.17
C PHE A 61 -9.96 -6.96 7.59
N SER A 62 -10.59 -6.86 6.41
CA SER A 62 -11.18 -8.01 5.73
C SER A 62 -10.10 -9.08 5.48
N ASP A 63 -10.51 -10.34 5.55
CA ASP A 63 -9.67 -11.51 5.24
C ASP A 63 -8.38 -11.66 6.08
N PHE A 64 -8.19 -10.86 7.13
CA PHE A 64 -7.18 -11.10 8.15
C PHE A 64 -7.74 -12.03 9.24
N SER A 65 -6.91 -12.95 9.75
CA SER A 65 -7.23 -13.71 10.97
C SER A 65 -7.28 -12.78 12.19
N ASP A 66 -7.87 -13.24 13.29
CA ASP A 66 -7.93 -12.45 14.52
C ASP A 66 -6.53 -12.10 15.05
N ASP A 67 -5.59 -13.04 15.02
CA ASP A 67 -4.18 -12.79 15.37
C ASP A 67 -3.55 -11.69 14.50
N ALA A 68 -3.84 -11.69 13.18
CA ALA A 68 -3.34 -10.69 12.27
C ALA A 68 -3.98 -9.31 12.52
N ARG A 69 -5.26 -9.27 12.91
CA ARG A 69 -5.94 -8.03 13.33
C ARG A 69 -5.34 -7.47 14.62
N ASP A 70 -5.01 -8.33 15.58
CA ASP A 70 -4.36 -7.93 16.84
C ASP A 70 -2.95 -7.38 16.60
N ALA A 71 -2.18 -8.02 15.72
CA ALA A 71 -0.88 -7.51 15.28
C ALA A 71 -1.03 -6.13 14.60
N LEU A 72 -2.03 -5.97 13.72
CA LEU A 72 -2.30 -4.71 13.04
C LEU A 72 -2.67 -3.59 14.04
N ASN A 73 -3.46 -3.93 15.06
CA ASN A 73 -3.86 -3.02 16.13
C ASN A 73 -2.72 -2.64 17.09
N SER A 74 -1.57 -3.31 16.96
CA SER A 74 -0.38 -3.11 17.77
C SER A 74 0.77 -2.44 17.00
N LEU A 75 0.53 -2.07 15.73
CA LEU A 75 1.49 -1.30 14.93
C LEU A 75 1.76 0.07 15.55
N ASP A 76 2.95 0.62 15.29
CA ASP A 76 3.25 1.99 15.68
C ASP A 76 2.37 3.00 14.93
N ASP A 77 2.17 4.15 15.55
CA ASP A 77 1.27 5.20 15.05
C ASP A 77 1.64 5.66 13.63
N ARG A 78 2.92 5.63 13.24
CA ARG A 78 3.37 6.11 11.93
C ARG A 78 3.00 5.11 10.83
N ILE A 79 3.24 3.82 11.03
CA ILE A 79 2.82 2.79 10.08
C ILE A 79 1.29 2.78 10.00
N TRP A 80 0.61 2.84 11.13
CA TRP A 80 -0.86 2.89 11.16
C TRP A 80 -1.42 4.08 10.39
N GLN A 81 -0.84 5.28 10.55
CA GLN A 81 -1.20 6.47 9.78
C GLN A 81 -0.98 6.28 8.28
N SER A 82 0.12 5.64 7.88
CA SER A 82 0.39 5.36 6.46
C SER A 82 -0.63 4.38 5.88
N ILE A 83 -1.01 3.33 6.61
CA ILE A 83 -2.02 2.36 6.17
C ILE A 83 -3.36 3.04 5.95
N GLN A 84 -3.73 3.86 6.93
CA GLN A 84 -4.90 4.70 6.87
C GLN A 84 -4.86 5.59 5.61
N LEU A 85 -3.78 6.35 5.38
CA LEU A 85 -3.69 7.33 4.29
C LEU A 85 -3.83 6.65 2.92
N ASN A 86 -3.16 5.51 2.76
CA ASN A 86 -3.26 4.71 1.55
C ASN A 86 -4.66 4.11 1.35
N ALA A 87 -5.38 3.77 2.43
CA ALA A 87 -6.73 3.23 2.33
C ALA A 87 -7.74 4.29 1.89
N ILE A 88 -7.65 5.54 2.38
CA ILE A 88 -8.58 6.61 1.99
C ILE A 88 -8.37 7.06 0.56
N GLU A 89 -7.12 7.15 0.06
CA GLU A 89 -6.89 7.48 -1.35
C GLU A 89 -7.35 6.36 -2.28
N CYS A 90 -7.12 5.09 -1.91
CA CYS A 90 -7.65 3.97 -2.66
C CYS A 90 -9.20 3.98 -2.67
N LEU A 91 -9.84 4.34 -1.56
CA LEU A 91 -11.29 4.53 -1.53
C LEU A 91 -11.74 5.61 -2.53
N ILE A 92 -11.01 6.73 -2.65
CA ILE A 92 -11.30 7.79 -3.62
C ILE A 92 -11.09 7.30 -5.07
N ALA A 93 -10.03 6.54 -5.31
CA ALA A 93 -9.62 6.07 -6.63
C ALA A 93 -10.54 4.98 -7.19
N GLU A 94 -10.91 4.01 -6.34
CA GLU A 94 -11.46 2.72 -6.79
C GLU A 94 -12.71 2.31 -6.02
N GLY A 95 -12.93 2.89 -4.84
CA GLY A 95 -13.88 2.35 -3.88
C GLY A 95 -15.32 2.83 -4.09
N GLU A 96 -16.20 2.10 -3.42
CA GLU A 96 -17.63 2.38 -3.37
C GLU A 96 -18.06 2.49 -1.91
N ILE A 97 -19.05 3.33 -1.65
CA ILE A 97 -19.66 3.48 -0.32
C ILE A 97 -21.17 3.33 -0.42
N LEU A 98 -21.78 2.81 0.64
CA LEU A 98 -23.23 2.69 0.73
C LEU A 98 -23.86 4.07 0.99
N VAL A 99 -24.68 4.54 0.04
CA VAL A 99 -25.44 5.79 0.13
C VAL A 99 -26.90 5.50 -0.16
N LYS A 100 -27.77 5.66 0.85
CA LYS A 100 -29.22 5.38 0.72
C LYS A 100 -29.50 3.98 0.15
N ASP A 101 -28.85 2.97 0.73
CA ASP A 101 -28.97 1.54 0.37
C ASP A 101 -28.44 1.15 -1.02
N GLU A 102 -27.77 2.06 -1.73
CA GLU A 102 -27.08 1.78 -2.99
C GLU A 102 -25.57 1.99 -2.86
N TYR A 103 -24.78 1.07 -3.42
CA TYR A 103 -23.34 1.28 -3.56
C TYR A 103 -23.08 2.31 -4.65
N ARG A 104 -22.33 3.35 -4.30
CA ARG A 104 -21.96 4.45 -5.19
C ARG A 104 -20.44 4.58 -5.22
N ARG A 105 -19.87 4.67 -6.42
CA ARG A 105 -18.45 4.98 -6.59
C ARG A 105 -18.14 6.33 -5.96
N VAL A 106 -17.05 6.36 -5.20
CA VAL A 106 -16.64 7.56 -4.47
C VAL A 106 -16.26 8.68 -5.43
N THR A 107 -15.59 8.35 -6.53
CA THR A 107 -15.23 9.33 -7.56
C THR A 107 -16.46 10.01 -8.16
N ASP A 108 -17.52 9.25 -8.46
CA ASP A 108 -18.78 9.80 -8.99
C ASP A 108 -19.40 10.77 -7.98
N LEU A 109 -19.47 10.41 -6.69
CA LEU A 109 -19.98 11.31 -5.65
C LEU A 109 -19.18 12.62 -5.54
N LEU A 110 -17.88 12.57 -5.79
CA LEU A 110 -16.99 13.72 -5.74
C LEU A 110 -17.07 14.59 -7.00
N LEU A 111 -17.33 14.00 -8.17
CA LEU A 111 -17.32 14.69 -9.45
C LEU A 111 -18.73 15.12 -9.93
N ASP A 112 -19.78 14.49 -9.41
CA ASP A 112 -21.18 14.79 -9.73
C ASP A 112 -21.69 16.08 -9.07
N PHE A 113 -22.87 16.49 -9.51
CA PHE A 113 -23.61 17.58 -8.87
C PHE A 113 -23.86 17.30 -7.38
N GLY A 114 -23.47 18.26 -6.53
CA GLY A 114 -23.55 18.13 -5.06
C GLY A 114 -22.23 17.70 -4.40
N GLY A 115 -21.23 17.32 -5.19
CA GLY A 115 -19.85 17.11 -4.77
C GLY A 115 -19.15 18.38 -4.25
N PRO A 116 -17.90 18.29 -3.80
CA PRO A 116 -17.11 19.45 -3.41
C PRO A 116 -16.83 20.39 -4.59
N LEU A 117 -16.68 21.68 -4.28
CA LEU A 117 -16.30 22.69 -5.28
C LEU A 117 -14.80 22.64 -5.58
N PHE A 118 -14.39 21.77 -6.49
CA PHE A 118 -13.02 21.69 -6.96
C PHE A 118 -12.69 22.81 -7.97
N THR A 119 -11.45 23.28 -7.96
CA THR A 119 -10.89 24.00 -9.12
C THR A 119 -10.74 23.03 -10.30
N ALA A 120 -10.51 23.55 -11.51
CA ALA A 120 -10.28 22.71 -12.69
C ALA A 120 -9.10 21.73 -12.48
N GLY A 121 -7.99 22.19 -11.89
CA GLY A 121 -6.82 21.34 -11.63
C GLY A 121 -7.08 20.28 -10.56
N GLN A 122 -7.83 20.60 -9.51
CA GLN A 122 -8.22 19.62 -8.50
C GLN A 122 -9.18 18.56 -9.06
N ARG A 123 -10.15 18.99 -9.87
CA ARG A 123 -11.09 18.07 -10.54
C ARG A 123 -10.34 17.09 -11.44
N GLN A 124 -9.45 17.61 -12.29
CA GLN A 124 -8.61 16.81 -13.16
C GLN A 124 -7.75 15.80 -12.38
N TRP A 125 -7.26 16.16 -11.19
CA TRP A 125 -6.52 15.25 -10.33
C TRP A 125 -7.38 14.08 -9.83
N ILE A 126 -8.62 14.35 -9.41
CA ILE A 126 -9.56 13.30 -8.97
C ILE A 126 -9.97 12.40 -10.13
N GLU A 127 -10.21 12.95 -11.32
CA GLU A 127 -10.47 12.19 -12.55
C GLU A 127 -9.28 11.28 -12.91
N GLN A 128 -8.05 11.82 -12.89
CA GLN A 128 -6.86 10.99 -13.10
C GLN A 128 -6.74 9.87 -12.06
N LEU A 129 -7.12 10.12 -10.81
CA LEU A 129 -6.97 9.13 -9.75
C LEU A 129 -7.86 7.90 -9.99
N SER A 130 -9.07 8.09 -10.53
CA SER A 130 -9.94 6.98 -10.92
C SER A 130 -9.47 6.24 -12.17
N ASP A 131 -8.87 6.96 -13.11
CA ASP A 131 -8.53 6.42 -14.42
C ASP A 131 -7.16 5.71 -14.43
N ARG A 132 -6.24 6.12 -13.55
CA ARG A 132 -4.85 5.64 -13.59
C ARG A 132 -4.58 4.53 -12.59
N PRO A 133 -4.46 3.26 -13.01
CA PRO A 133 -4.42 2.13 -12.10
C PRO A 133 -3.19 2.13 -11.19
N LEU A 134 -3.37 1.59 -9.98
CA LEU A 134 -2.27 1.23 -9.09
C LEU A 134 -1.46 0.10 -9.74
N ARG A 135 -0.17 0.33 -9.97
CA ARG A 135 0.74 -0.63 -10.60
C ARG A 135 1.99 -0.84 -9.76
N MET A 136 2.69 -1.94 -10.03
CA MET A 136 3.98 -2.25 -9.41
C MET A 136 5.11 -1.78 -10.31
N TYR A 137 6.07 -1.07 -9.73
CA TYR A 137 7.24 -0.57 -10.44
C TYR A 137 8.54 -0.92 -9.70
N ALA A 138 9.58 -1.22 -10.49
CA ALA A 138 10.94 -1.25 -10.02
C ALA A 138 11.53 0.16 -10.03
N ILE A 139 12.17 0.57 -8.93
CA ILE A 139 12.94 1.82 -8.86
C ILE A 139 14.34 1.55 -9.44
N THR A 140 14.60 2.03 -10.65
CA THR A 140 15.83 1.73 -11.40
C THR A 140 16.87 2.83 -11.33
N ASP A 141 16.47 4.07 -11.00
CA ASP A 141 17.38 5.19 -10.77
C ASP A 141 16.77 6.19 -9.79
N VAL A 142 17.61 6.94 -9.08
CA VAL A 142 17.20 7.92 -8.06
C VAL A 142 18.12 9.13 -8.12
N THR A 143 17.54 10.32 -8.29
CA THR A 143 18.19 11.60 -8.01
C THR A 143 17.61 12.17 -6.73
N VAL A 144 18.40 12.15 -5.65
CA VAL A 144 17.94 12.48 -4.29
C VAL A 144 17.32 13.88 -4.21
N GLY A 145 16.14 13.96 -3.60
CA GLY A 145 15.40 15.22 -3.43
C GLY A 145 14.76 15.76 -4.72
N GLN A 146 14.77 14.98 -5.81
CA GLN A 146 14.29 15.44 -7.12
C GLN A 146 13.39 14.43 -7.81
N GLN A 147 13.92 13.26 -8.16
CA GLN A 147 13.21 12.33 -9.05
C GLN A 147 13.59 10.87 -8.79
N ILE A 148 12.69 9.99 -9.24
CA ILE A 148 12.91 8.55 -9.34
C ILE A 148 12.55 8.08 -10.75
N THR A 149 13.26 7.07 -11.24
CA THR A 149 12.95 6.40 -12.50
C THR A 149 12.29 5.06 -12.20
N LEU A 150 11.11 4.85 -12.78
CA LEU A 150 10.25 3.70 -12.55
C LEU A 150 10.13 2.86 -13.82
N SER A 151 10.41 1.56 -13.72
CA SER A 151 10.13 0.60 -14.78
C SER A 151 8.98 -0.31 -14.36
N ASP A 152 8.01 -0.54 -15.24
CA ASP A 152 6.87 -1.40 -14.93
C ASP A 152 7.37 -2.84 -14.64
N ALA A 153 6.97 -3.38 -13.49
CA ALA A 153 7.48 -4.66 -13.02
C ALA A 153 6.83 -5.87 -13.70
N LEU A 154 5.66 -5.67 -14.34
CA LEU A 154 4.92 -6.70 -15.06
C LEU A 154 5.07 -6.55 -16.58
N ASP A 155 5.34 -5.35 -17.07
CA ASP A 155 5.67 -5.08 -18.46
C ASP A 155 7.08 -4.48 -18.60
N THR A 156 8.08 -5.36 -18.68
CA THR A 156 9.49 -4.94 -18.83
C THR A 156 9.81 -4.36 -20.22
N SER A 157 8.85 -4.38 -21.15
CA SER A 157 9.02 -3.76 -22.48
C SER A 157 8.62 -2.28 -22.50
N SER A 158 7.85 -1.84 -21.50
CA SER A 158 7.48 -0.44 -21.32
C SER A 158 8.71 0.43 -21.06
N SER A 159 8.71 1.64 -21.63
CA SER A 159 9.77 2.61 -21.38
C SER A 159 9.76 3.08 -19.92
N PRO A 160 10.93 3.24 -19.28
CA PRO A 160 10.99 3.78 -17.93
C PRO A 160 10.37 5.18 -17.84
N ILE A 161 9.70 5.46 -16.72
CA ILE A 161 9.01 6.72 -16.46
C ILE A 161 9.78 7.49 -15.40
N ILE A 162 10.12 8.75 -15.70
CA ILE A 162 10.74 9.66 -14.73
C ILE A 162 9.62 10.39 -13.99
N VAL A 163 9.62 10.26 -12.67
CA VAL A 163 8.64 10.89 -11.78
C VAL A 163 9.35 11.90 -10.89
N HIS A 164 8.85 13.13 -10.88
CA HIS A 164 9.28 14.16 -9.96
C HIS A 164 8.74 13.84 -8.56
N GLU A 165 9.63 13.48 -7.66
CA GLU A 165 9.30 13.03 -6.32
C GLU A 165 10.41 13.45 -5.35
N ARG A 166 10.18 14.52 -4.58
CA ARG A 166 11.18 15.06 -3.66
C ARG A 166 11.30 14.25 -2.37
N SER A 167 10.18 13.85 -1.77
CA SER A 167 10.17 13.20 -0.45
C SER A 167 10.53 11.70 -0.52
N GLY A 168 10.14 11.06 -1.63
CA GLY A 168 10.36 9.65 -1.91
C GLY A 168 11.65 9.34 -2.67
N SER A 169 12.42 10.33 -3.14
CA SER A 169 13.71 10.09 -3.83
C SER A 169 14.84 9.82 -2.83
N GLN A 170 14.87 8.61 -2.29
CA GLN A 170 15.90 8.15 -1.36
C GLN A 170 16.73 7.03 -1.99
N LEU A 171 18.07 7.13 -1.92
CA LEU A 171 18.98 6.11 -2.48
C LEU A 171 18.75 4.71 -1.91
N SER A 172 18.24 4.60 -0.68
CA SER A 172 17.89 3.33 -0.04
C SER A 172 16.79 2.56 -0.78
N LEU A 173 15.99 3.22 -1.62
CA LEU A 173 14.92 2.61 -2.39
C LEU A 173 15.38 2.09 -3.76
N LEU A 174 16.62 2.39 -4.18
CA LEU A 174 17.15 1.90 -5.45
C LEU A 174 17.15 0.35 -5.49
N GLY A 175 16.59 -0.20 -6.56
CA GLY A 175 16.42 -1.63 -6.77
C GLY A 175 15.29 -2.28 -5.96
N THR A 176 14.47 -1.49 -5.28
CA THR A 176 13.25 -1.99 -4.60
C THR A 176 12.02 -1.91 -5.52
N GLN A 177 10.94 -2.57 -5.09
CA GLN A 177 9.64 -2.55 -5.75
C GLN A 177 8.69 -1.64 -4.98
N ILE A 178 7.89 -0.86 -5.70
CA ILE A 178 6.93 0.08 -5.14
C ILE A 178 5.61 0.01 -5.90
N GLY A 179 4.50 -0.13 -5.17
CA GLY A 179 3.18 0.09 -5.73
C GLY A 179 2.85 1.58 -5.72
N VAL A 180 2.53 2.17 -6.87
CA VAL A 180 2.13 3.59 -6.99
C VAL A 180 1.16 3.83 -8.14
N ARG A 181 0.44 4.96 -8.10
CA ARG A 181 -0.19 5.57 -9.27
C ARG A 181 0.69 6.73 -9.76
N ILE A 182 0.92 6.78 -11.07
CA ILE A 182 1.69 7.83 -11.72
C ILE A 182 0.70 8.81 -12.35
N MET A 183 0.81 10.08 -11.99
CA MET A 183 -0.09 11.16 -12.36
C MET A 183 0.61 12.10 -13.35
N SER A 184 -0.12 12.70 -14.28
CA SER A 184 0.41 13.71 -15.20
C SER A 184 0.13 15.09 -14.65
N VAL A 185 1.17 15.91 -14.62
CA VAL A 185 1.10 17.31 -14.20
C VAL A 185 1.82 18.14 -15.25
N ASN A 186 1.06 18.88 -16.06
CA ASN A 186 1.60 19.63 -17.19
C ASN A 186 2.47 18.74 -18.11
N ASP A 187 3.78 18.94 -18.09
CA ASP A 187 4.80 18.28 -18.90
C ASP A 187 5.62 17.21 -18.14
N HIS A 188 5.32 16.95 -16.87
CA HIS A 188 6.00 15.94 -16.05
C HIS A 188 5.03 14.97 -15.38
N TYR A 189 5.61 13.97 -14.69
CA TYR A 189 4.87 13.00 -13.91
C TYR A 189 5.13 13.16 -12.41
N GLU A 190 4.11 12.91 -11.60
CA GLU A 190 4.14 12.91 -10.13
C GLU A 190 3.51 11.61 -9.58
N LEU A 191 3.70 11.31 -8.30
CA LEU A 191 2.96 10.24 -7.62
C LEU A 191 1.63 10.78 -7.08
N SER A 192 0.59 9.95 -6.99
CA SER A 192 -0.73 10.37 -6.50
C SER A 192 -0.79 10.77 -5.02
N GLY A 193 0.19 10.32 -4.23
CA GLY A 193 0.27 10.51 -2.78
C GLY A 193 0.36 9.19 -2.02
N SER A 194 -0.32 8.15 -2.50
CA SER A 194 -0.21 6.79 -1.95
C SER A 194 0.95 6.03 -2.55
N ALA A 195 1.73 5.43 -1.66
CA ALA A 195 2.89 4.62 -2.00
C ALA A 195 2.92 3.34 -1.17
N TYR A 196 3.20 2.23 -1.83
CA TYR A 196 3.26 0.90 -1.23
C TYR A 196 4.67 0.32 -1.42
N PRO A 197 5.69 0.81 -0.68
CA PRO A 197 7.04 0.28 -0.77
C PRO A 197 7.12 -1.12 -0.18
N PHE A 198 7.83 -2.01 -0.87
CA PHE A 198 8.07 -3.37 -0.41
C PHE A 198 9.51 -3.55 0.05
N SER A 199 9.67 -4.17 1.22
CA SER A 199 10.97 -4.70 1.62
C SER A 199 11.46 -5.73 0.60
N ARG A 200 12.78 -5.90 0.45
CA ARG A 200 13.36 -6.89 -0.48
C ARG A 200 12.79 -8.31 -0.28
N LEU A 201 12.49 -8.68 0.97
CA LEU A 201 11.90 -9.97 1.30
C LEU A 201 10.46 -10.08 0.79
N ALA A 202 9.65 -9.03 0.98
CA ALA A 202 8.26 -9.00 0.54
C ALA A 202 8.13 -8.86 -0.99
N SER A 203 9.08 -8.19 -1.65
CA SER A 203 9.09 -7.97 -3.10
C SER A 203 8.96 -9.26 -3.91
N THR A 204 9.69 -10.33 -3.54
CA THR A 204 9.63 -11.59 -4.28
C THR A 204 8.23 -12.21 -4.24
N GLU A 205 7.58 -12.17 -3.08
CA GLU A 205 6.27 -12.80 -2.91
C GLU A 205 5.17 -12.01 -3.60
N VAL A 206 5.16 -10.68 -3.46
CA VAL A 206 4.18 -9.84 -4.17
C VAL A 206 4.36 -9.96 -5.68
N MET A 207 5.60 -10.01 -6.19
CA MET A 207 5.84 -10.21 -7.61
C MET A 207 5.38 -11.58 -8.11
N SER A 208 5.52 -12.63 -7.29
CA SER A 208 4.99 -13.96 -7.64
C SER A 208 3.47 -13.93 -7.77
N ALA A 209 2.78 -13.36 -6.78
CA ALA A 209 1.32 -13.25 -6.78
C ALA A 209 0.80 -12.39 -7.95
N LEU A 210 1.48 -11.28 -8.26
CA LEU A 210 1.11 -10.42 -9.39
C LEU A 210 1.30 -11.11 -10.75
N LYS A 211 2.37 -11.89 -10.92
CA LYS A 211 2.60 -12.66 -12.15
C LYS A 211 1.63 -13.82 -12.30
N GLU A 212 1.19 -14.41 -11.18
CA GLU A 212 0.17 -15.46 -11.17
C GLU A 212 -1.17 -14.90 -11.63
N VAL A 213 -1.66 -13.82 -11.01
CA VAL A 213 -2.94 -13.23 -11.41
C VAL A 213 -2.92 -12.68 -12.85
N ALA A 214 -1.78 -12.16 -13.30
CA ALA A 214 -1.62 -11.71 -14.69
C ALA A 214 -1.69 -12.86 -15.71
N ARG A 215 -1.34 -14.09 -15.31
CA ARG A 215 -1.52 -15.29 -16.15
C ARG A 215 -2.96 -15.81 -16.08
N ASP A 216 -3.57 -15.76 -14.91
CA ASP A 216 -4.92 -16.29 -14.71
C ASP A 216 -5.99 -15.42 -15.39
N LEU A 217 -5.74 -14.11 -15.50
CA LEU A 217 -6.63 -13.13 -16.14
C LEU A 217 -6.23 -12.80 -17.59
N LEU A 218 -5.53 -13.70 -18.29
CA LEU A 218 -5.19 -13.47 -19.70
C LEU A 218 -6.43 -13.25 -20.59
N ASP A 219 -7.54 -13.90 -20.24
CA ASP A 219 -8.81 -13.81 -20.97
C ASP A 219 -9.74 -12.70 -20.46
N GLU A 220 -9.40 -12.04 -19.34
CA GLU A 220 -10.19 -10.96 -18.69
C GLU A 220 -9.27 -9.76 -18.31
N PRO A 221 -8.57 -9.14 -19.28
CA PRO A 221 -7.57 -8.11 -19.01
C PRO A 221 -8.14 -6.84 -18.35
N GLU A 222 -9.44 -6.59 -18.46
CA GLU A 222 -10.16 -5.49 -17.82
C GLU A 222 -10.23 -5.61 -16.29
N GLU A 223 -10.22 -6.82 -15.74
CA GLU A 223 -10.25 -7.05 -14.29
C GLU A 223 -8.84 -6.98 -13.67
N LEU A 224 -7.80 -7.18 -14.47
CA LEU A 224 -6.42 -7.24 -14.00
C LEU A 224 -5.99 -6.03 -13.14
N PRO A 225 -6.29 -4.76 -13.49
CA PRO A 225 -5.94 -3.62 -12.65
C PRO A 225 -6.53 -3.68 -11.23
N ARG A 226 -7.76 -4.19 -11.11
CA ARG A 226 -8.46 -4.34 -9.82
C ARG A 226 -7.74 -5.37 -8.95
N PHE A 227 -7.37 -6.51 -9.53
CA PHE A 227 -6.63 -7.56 -8.82
C PHE A 227 -5.21 -7.14 -8.46
N ILE A 228 -4.50 -6.44 -9.35
CA ILE A 228 -3.18 -5.86 -9.05
C ILE A 228 -3.28 -4.91 -7.86
N SER A 229 -4.26 -3.99 -7.87
CA SER A 229 -4.48 -3.06 -6.76
C SER A 229 -4.74 -3.80 -5.44
N PHE A 230 -5.62 -4.80 -5.46
CA PHE A 230 -5.93 -5.61 -4.29
C PHE A 230 -4.68 -6.30 -3.74
N ILE A 231 -3.91 -6.99 -4.59
CA ILE A 231 -2.68 -7.72 -4.19
C ILE A 231 -1.64 -6.75 -3.61
N ILE A 232 -1.39 -5.62 -4.27
CA ILE A 232 -0.43 -4.61 -3.79
C ILE A 232 -0.82 -4.14 -2.39
N ARG A 233 -2.07 -3.68 -2.21
CA ARG A 233 -2.53 -3.16 -0.92
C ARG A 233 -2.46 -4.21 0.16
N ARG A 234 -2.92 -5.42 -0.15
CA ARG A 234 -2.96 -6.53 0.79
C ARG A 234 -1.57 -6.96 1.23
N LYS A 235 -0.68 -7.24 0.27
CA LYS A 235 0.70 -7.67 0.56
C LYS A 235 1.49 -6.59 1.27
N TRP A 236 1.21 -5.32 0.97
CA TRP A 236 1.87 -4.21 1.65
C TRP A 236 1.50 -4.13 3.14
N ILE A 237 0.24 -4.40 3.51
CA ILE A 237 -0.15 -4.50 4.93
C ILE A 237 0.45 -5.76 5.58
N GLU A 238 0.37 -6.91 4.90
CA GLU A 238 0.89 -8.19 5.41
C GLU A 238 2.36 -8.12 5.81
N GLN A 239 3.19 -7.34 5.10
CA GLN A 239 4.61 -7.26 5.41
C GLN A 239 4.91 -6.73 6.83
N TYR A 240 4.00 -5.94 7.42
CA TYR A 240 4.17 -5.34 8.74
C TYR A 240 3.73 -6.25 9.88
N ILE A 241 2.84 -7.21 9.61
CA ILE A 241 2.23 -8.07 10.62
C ILE A 241 2.71 -9.53 10.52
N ARG A 242 3.63 -9.82 9.60
CA ARG A 242 4.26 -11.13 9.52
C ARG A 242 5.00 -11.42 10.83
N PRO A 243 4.82 -12.62 11.40
CA PRO A 243 5.64 -13.05 12.52
C PRO A 243 7.10 -12.92 12.13
N ILE A 244 7.89 -12.20 12.93
CA ILE A 244 9.34 -12.33 12.85
C ILE A 244 9.60 -13.80 13.21
N VAL A 245 10.02 -14.59 12.22
CA VAL A 245 10.50 -15.94 12.50
C VAL A 245 11.76 -15.76 13.33
N SER A 246 11.62 -15.87 14.65
CA SER A 246 12.77 -15.94 15.53
C SER A 246 13.56 -17.17 15.12
N LEU A 247 14.79 -16.96 14.62
CA LEU A 247 15.76 -18.02 14.36
C LEU A 247 16.28 -18.68 15.66
N SER A 248 15.52 -18.63 16.76
CA SER A 248 15.84 -19.32 18.02
C SER A 248 15.61 -20.84 17.97
N GLY A 249 15.30 -21.40 16.80
CA GLY A 249 15.00 -22.83 16.62
C GLY A 249 16.05 -23.63 15.83
N VAL A 250 17.11 -23.02 15.31
CA VAL A 250 18.18 -23.79 14.65
C VAL A 250 19.04 -24.43 15.74
N LYS A 251 18.65 -25.63 16.19
CA LYS A 251 19.60 -26.57 16.77
C LYS A 251 20.65 -26.83 15.69
N ILE A 252 21.84 -26.29 15.87
CA ILE A 252 23.02 -26.75 15.15
C ILE A 252 23.12 -28.24 15.48
N CYS A 253 22.79 -29.10 14.52
CA CYS A 253 23.05 -30.52 14.61
C CYS A 253 24.56 -30.68 14.71
N SER A 254 25.07 -30.88 15.93
CA SER A 254 26.43 -31.36 16.15
C SER A 254 26.55 -32.70 15.42
N GLY A 255 27.31 -32.72 14.33
CA GLY A 255 27.59 -33.93 13.57
C GLY A 255 28.29 -35.00 14.43
N PRO A 256 28.19 -36.28 14.07
CA PRO A 256 28.78 -37.36 14.84
C PRO A 256 30.30 -37.21 14.89
N GLY A 257 30.82 -37.17 16.11
CA GLY A 257 32.24 -37.05 16.41
C GLY A 257 33.07 -38.13 15.73
N TYR A 258 34.05 -37.67 14.97
CA TYR A 258 35.16 -38.43 14.42
C TYR A 258 35.89 -39.16 15.57
N GLN A 259 35.85 -40.49 15.57
CA GLN A 259 36.66 -41.32 16.47
C GLN A 259 38.11 -41.29 16.00
N ASP A 260 38.98 -40.61 16.75
CA ASP A 260 40.42 -40.77 16.60
C ASP A 260 40.85 -42.15 17.13
N ARG A 261 41.27 -43.02 16.21
CA ARG A 261 42.11 -44.18 16.50
C ARG A 261 43.53 -43.85 16.07
N ASN A 262 44.42 -43.64 17.03
CA ASN A 262 45.58 -44.50 17.24
C ASN A 262 46.60 -43.89 18.22
N THR A 263 46.83 -44.65 19.30
CA THR A 263 48.13 -44.99 19.94
C THR A 263 49.14 -43.85 20.15
N THR A 264 49.62 -43.62 21.37
CA THR A 264 50.55 -44.55 22.04
C THR A 264 50.57 -44.31 23.55
N SER A 265 50.52 -45.42 24.28
CA SER A 265 50.73 -45.60 25.71
C SER A 265 52.16 -45.23 26.16
N LEU A 266 52.26 -44.50 27.27
CA LEU A 266 53.37 -44.62 28.24
C LEU A 266 52.92 -44.04 29.57
N SER A 267 52.52 -44.94 30.46
CA SER A 267 52.51 -44.74 31.91
C SER A 267 53.95 -44.73 32.43
N ILE A 268 54.27 -43.84 33.37
CA ILE A 268 54.98 -44.14 34.63
C ILE A 268 54.82 -42.90 35.52
N SER A 269 54.39 -43.17 36.74
CA SER A 269 54.36 -42.25 37.88
C SER A 269 55.77 -42.07 38.45
N ASP A 270 56.07 -40.86 38.90
CA ASP A 270 56.56 -40.54 40.24
C ASP A 270 56.26 -39.05 40.54
#